data_AF-F9QAV1-F1
#
_entry.id   AF-F9QAV1-F1
#
_cell.length_a   1.000
_cell.length_b   1.000
_cell.length_c   1.000
_cell.angle_alpha   90.00
_cell.angle_beta   90.00
_cell.angle_gamma   90.00
#
_symmetry.space_group_name_H-M   'P 1'
#
loop_
_entity.id
_entity.type
_entity.pdbx_description
1 polymer ?
#
loop_
_entity_poly.entity_id
_entity_poly.type
_entity_poly.pdbx_seq_one_letter_code
_entity_poly.pdbx_strand_id
1 'polypeptide(L)' 'MDLLNALGEPILSCSLMLPDEDHITQADPEEIRDRLEHQVELIIHGGYLGQEPTTVVDLTEDTPIILRQGSGPTSPFIA' A
#
# COMPACT_ATOMS: atom_id res chain seq x y z
N MET A 1 1.85 -8.09 -13.33
CA MET A 1 1.28 -6.73 -13.51
C MET A 1 -0.12 -6.85 -14.12
N ASP A 2 -0.85 -7.91 -13.79
CA ASP A 2 -1.81 -8.45 -14.75
C ASP A 2 -3.11 -7.65 -14.73
N LEU A 3 -3.50 -7.13 -13.57
CA LEU A 3 -4.63 -6.22 -13.43
C LEU A 3 -4.42 -4.90 -14.20
N LEU A 4 -3.24 -4.28 -14.06
CA LEU A 4 -2.92 -3.04 -14.79
C LEU A 4 -2.83 -3.29 -16.30
N ASN A 5 -2.22 -4.41 -16.72
CA ASN A 5 -2.14 -4.77 -18.13
C ASN A 5 -3.53 -5.04 -18.74
N ALA A 6 -4.43 -5.66 -17.97
CA ALA A 6 -5.80 -5.90 -18.40
C ALA A 6 -6.63 -4.61 -18.49
N LEU A 7 -6.42 -3.67 -17.57
CA LEU A 7 -7.11 -2.37 -17.57
C LEU A 7 -6.57 -1.43 -18.65
N GLY A 8 -5.25 -1.47 -18.93
CA GLY A 8 -4.59 -0.62 -19.94
C GLY A 8 -4.26 0.80 -19.48
N GLU A 9 -4.54 1.14 -18.22
CA GLU A 9 -4.30 2.45 -17.61
C GLU A 9 -3.98 2.32 -16.11
N PRO A 10 -3.48 3.39 -15.44
CA PRO A 10 -3.25 3.37 -14.00
C PRO A 10 -4.52 3.12 -13.18
N ILE A 11 -4.38 2.40 -12.07
CA ILE A 11 -5.47 2.17 -11.12
C ILE A 11 -5.33 3.15 -9.95
N LEU A 12 -6.39 3.91 -9.67
CA LEU A 12 -6.50 4.67 -8.43
C LEU A 12 -6.56 3.68 -7.26
N SER A 13 -5.62 3.79 -6.32
CA SER A 13 -5.52 2.88 -5.19
C SER A 13 -4.98 3.59 -3.95
N CYS A 14 -5.15 2.96 -2.80
CA CYS A 14 -4.50 3.33 -1.54
C CYS A 14 -4.00 2.06 -0.84
N SER A 15 -3.02 2.21 0.04
CA SER A 15 -2.65 1.13 0.96
C SER A 15 -3.84 0.82 1.86
N LEU A 16 -4.17 -0.46 2.03
CA LEU A 16 -5.27 -0.89 2.90
C LEU A 16 -4.84 -0.80 4.36
N MET A 17 -5.01 0.37 4.95
CA MET A 17 -4.84 0.67 6.37
C MET A 17 -6.21 0.97 6.95
N LEU A 18 -6.56 0.37 8.08
CA LEU A 18 -7.88 0.52 8.68
C LEU A 18 -7.92 1.71 9.64
N PRO A 19 -9.13 2.20 10.02
CA PRO A 19 -9.23 3.26 11.00
C PRO A 19 -8.44 2.92 12.27
N ASP A 20 -7.72 3.91 12.80
CA ASP A 20 -6.84 3.78 13.97
C ASP A 20 -5.59 2.90 13.78
N GLU A 21 -5.27 2.47 12.53
CA GLU A 21 -4.10 1.65 12.19
C GLU A 21 -3.13 2.40 11.24
N ASP A 22 -2.54 3.52 11.69
CA ASP A 22 -1.78 4.46 10.83
C ASP A 22 -0.44 3.94 10.28
N HIS A 23 0.04 2.79 10.75
CA HIS A 23 1.38 2.27 10.46
C HIS A 23 1.41 0.83 9.97
N ILE A 24 0.25 0.21 9.76
CA ILE A 24 0.12 -1.21 9.41
C ILE A 24 -0.83 -1.36 8.23
N THR A 25 -0.41 -2.10 7.21
CA THR A 25 -1.29 -2.56 6.14
C THR A 25 -1.88 -3.92 6.46
N GLN A 26 -3.12 -4.16 6.05
CA GLN A 26 -3.73 -5.48 6.17
C GLN A 26 -2.98 -6.49 5.29
N ALA A 27 -2.76 -7.69 5.83
CA ALA A 27 -1.92 -8.71 5.23
C ALA A 27 -2.53 -10.11 5.21
N ASP A 28 -3.58 -10.34 6.01
CA ASP A 28 -4.32 -11.59 6.05
C ASP A 28 -5.60 -11.47 5.19
N PRO A 29 -5.70 -12.19 4.07
CA PRO A 29 -6.87 -12.11 3.20
C PRO A 29 -8.16 -12.60 3.87
N GLU A 30 -8.09 -13.50 4.85
CA GLU A 30 -9.27 -13.98 5.58
C GLU A 30 -9.76 -12.90 6.54
N GLU A 31 -8.86 -12.22 7.26
CA GLU A 31 -9.23 -11.08 8.11
C GLU A 31 -9.81 -9.91 7.29
N ILE A 32 -9.19 -9.61 6.14
CA ILE A 32 -9.68 -8.58 5.21
C ILE A 32 -11.11 -8.91 4.78
N ARG A 33 -11.39 -10.17 4.46
CA ARG A 33 -12.73 -10.62 4.08
C ARG A 33 -13.72 -10.46 5.24
N ASP A 34 -13.39 -10.99 6.41
CA ASP A 34 -14.26 -10.91 7.59
C ASP A 34 -14.63 -9.46 7.94
N ARG A 35 -13.70 -8.51 7.76
CA ARG A 35 -13.92 -7.10 8.07
C ARG A 35 -14.62 -6.32 6.95
N LEU A 36 -14.34 -6.63 5.68
CA LEU A 36 -14.65 -5.76 4.54
C LEU A 36 -15.55 -6.38 3.44
N GLU A 37 -15.96 -7.65 3.53
CA GLU A 37 -16.71 -8.31 2.45
C GLU A 37 -18.06 -7.65 2.10
N HIS A 38 -18.58 -6.80 2.99
CA HIS A 38 -19.84 -6.06 2.78
C HIS A 38 -19.60 -4.62 2.30
N GLN A 39 -18.35 -4.18 2.20
CA GLN A 39 -17.93 -2.81 1.90
C GLN A 39 -17.23 -2.71 0.55
N VAL A 40 -16.82 -3.83 -0.04
CA VAL A 40 -16.13 -3.88 -1.34
C VAL A 40 -16.74 -4.94 -2.25
N GLU A 41 -16.67 -4.74 -3.56
CA GLU A 41 -17.23 -5.67 -4.55
C GLU A 41 -16.34 -6.90 -4.80
N LEU A 42 -15.02 -6.79 -4.58
CA LEU A 42 -14.06 -7.84 -4.87
C LEU A 42 -12.86 -7.81 -3.91
N ILE A 43 -12.49 -9.00 -3.43
CA ILE A 43 -11.25 -9.26 -2.69
C ILE A 43 -10.45 -10.30 -3.46
N ILE A 44 -9.18 -10.02 -3.74
CA ILE A 44 -8.27 -10.94 -4.43
C ILE A 44 -7.33 -11.57 -3.40
N HIS A 45 -7.47 -12.86 -3.16
CA HIS A 45 -6.60 -13.60 -2.23
C HIS A 45 -5.20 -13.81 -2.85
N GLY A 46 -4.27 -12.90 -2.56
CA GLY A 46 -2.87 -12.95 -3.01
C GLY A 46 -1.91 -13.73 -2.11
N GLY A 47 -2.41 -14.35 -1.04
CA GLY A 47 -1.59 -14.95 0.03
C GLY A 47 -1.34 -13.99 1.19
N TYR A 48 -0.54 -14.43 2.16
CA TYR A 48 -0.17 -13.64 3.34
C TYR A 48 1.00 -12.70 3.00
N LEU A 49 0.82 -11.41 3.26
CA LEU A 49 1.77 -10.37 2.86
C LEU A 49 2.49 -9.74 4.06
N GLY A 50 3.40 -8.81 3.79
CA GLY A 50 3.98 -7.96 4.82
C GLY A 50 3.00 -6.88 5.26
N GLN A 51 3.06 -6.50 6.53
CA GLN A 51 2.27 -5.44 7.13
C GLN A 51 2.93 -4.05 7.02
N GLU A 52 4.20 -4.00 6.64
CA GLU A 52 4.95 -2.75 6.54
C GLU A 52 4.56 -2.00 5.25
N PRO A 53 4.07 -0.75 5.35
CA PRO A 53 3.66 0.01 4.17
C PRO A 53 4.85 0.40 3.28
N THR A 54 4.56 1.01 2.14
CA THR A 54 5.59 1.62 1.29
C THR A 54 6.19 2.86 1.94
N THR A 55 7.49 3.06 1.70
CA THR A 55 8.16 4.35 1.93
C THR A 55 7.58 5.38 0.96
N VAL A 56 7.18 6.54 1.49
CA VAL A 56 6.65 7.67 0.72
C VAL A 56 7.68 8.79 0.75
N VAL A 57 8.14 9.17 -0.43
CA VAL A 57 9.13 10.23 -0.64
C VAL A 57 8.49 11.33 -1.47
N ASP A 58 8.50 12.55 -0.95
CA ASP A 58 8.15 13.75 -1.71
C ASP A 58 9.38 14.21 -2.50
N LEU A 59 9.18 14.38 -3.81
CA LEU A 59 10.19 14.80 -4.79
C LEU A 59 9.80 16.11 -5.48
N THR A 60 8.90 16.89 -4.88
CA THR A 60 8.44 18.18 -5.44
C THR A 60 9.46 19.30 -5.23
N GLU A 61 10.27 19.22 -4.18
CA GLU A 61 11.35 20.16 -3.85
C GLU A 61 12.72 19.68 -4.37
N ASP A 62 13.73 20.56 -4.34
CA ASP A 62 15.10 20.24 -4.79
C ASP A 62 15.78 19.15 -3.95
N THR A 63 15.34 18.96 -2.70
CA THR A 63 15.84 17.91 -1.78
C THR A 63 14.71 16.95 -1.43
N PRO A 64 14.89 15.62 -1.59
CA PRO A 64 13.87 14.64 -1.23
C PRO A 64 13.44 14.73 0.23
N ILE A 65 12.13 14.68 0.48
CA ILE A 65 11.57 14.68 1.84
C ILE A 65 10.92 13.32 2.10
N ILE A 66 11.38 12.61 3.14
CA ILE A 66 10.74 11.36 3.56
C ILE A 66 9.47 11.70 4.34
N LEU A 67 8.30 11.49 3.73
CA LEU A 67 7.00 11.70 4.37
C LEU A 67 6.62 10.51 5.26
N ARG A 68 6.99 9.29 4.84
CA ARG A 68 6.77 8.06 5.59
C ARG A 68 7.88 7.07 5.28
N GLN A 69 8.53 6.53 6.32
CA GLN A 69 9.43 5.39 6.16
C GLN A 69 8.65 4.09 6.28
N GLY A 70 8.87 3.17 5.36
CA GLY A 70 8.35 1.80 5.40
C GLY A 70 9.36 0.83 4.78
N SER A 71 8.86 -0.18 4.06
CA SER A 71 9.67 -1.30 3.56
C SER A 71 10.73 -0.93 2.50
N GLY A 72 10.61 0.24 1.88
CA GLY A 72 11.57 0.72 0.88
C GLY A 72 12.77 1.41 1.54
N PRO A 73 14.02 1.06 1.19
CA PRO A 73 15.20 1.68 1.79
C PRO A 73 15.24 3.19 1.50
N THR A 74 15.51 3.99 2.52
CA THR A 74 15.59 5.46 2.41
C THR A 74 16.98 5.97 2.04
N SER A 75 18.01 5.11 2.12
CA SER A 75 19.41 5.49 1.83
C SER A 75 19.65 6.18 0.49
N PRO A 76 18.91 5.90 -0.61
CA PRO A 76 19.10 6.63 -1.88
C PRO A 76 18.68 8.11 -1.82
N PHE A 77 17.94 8.51 -0.79
CA PHE A 77 17.29 9.81 -0.68
C PHE A 77 17.84 10.68 0.46
N ILE A 78 18.77 10.14 1.26
CA ILE A 78 19.37 10.83 2.40
C ILE A 78 20.86 11.01 2.09
N ALA A 79 21.31 12.27 2.03
CA ALA A 79 22.71 12.64 1.83
C ALA A 79 23.45 12.80 3.18
#